data_AF-A0A356E3V6-F1
#
_entry.id   AF-A0A356E3V6-F1
#
_cell.length_a   1.000
_cell.length_b   1.000
_cell.length_c   1.000
_cell.angle_alpha   90.00
_cell.angle_beta   90.00
_cell.angle_gamma   90.00
#
_symmetry.space_group_name_H-M   'P 1'
#
loop_
_entity.id
_entity.type
_entity.pdbx_description
1 polymer ?
#
loop_
_entity_poly.entity_id
_entity_poly.type
_entity_poly.pdbx_seq_one_letter_code
_entity_poly.pdbx_strand_id
1 'polypeptide(L)'
;MATSPKHSYIRLLCLLCIIFLGILLLRLGFLMLFDRTVVKTYTNPNVAKQVVRGTIYDRNQRILAIQTPYWGVYLHLNAVKDLQLVSEVIAPFVQMNPQEIQNKAASYTTYAQIKERIDEQMVQPLLDAIQKYSLKGQVNVEKRIGRTYPAQFHASQTIGFTNTEGKGIEGIELSQESYLNPYPEIGEALVTYGQDITLTLDLDIQYALDVQLQQIADEHNPDYAMAIVLDAANADILGMGSYPWYDINNLSSSKAEQRKNHAVNHLFEPGSVFKLFSLASVLKAGQAQTSEPFECDGSYTFKAGASNITINCTAVHGRVDPKTMISKSCNGAIVHWALQTDPQAFYETLSRLGFNSSYDIGLPSRARSQIALPSTWSGRSQATIAFGQELLSSALHLATAATALCPSGELLQPNLILRRTSPVDGSILYERQRVVLDTVLDSEIANLIRSGMFKASEEGGTGVHARVSGIDIGVKTGTAQILNPQTNSYEDGTVLASALAMVPIENPKYIIYIGAGNPKGNTIWGSNIAAPAIANLVQTLVSQGKLTPKDTAIR
;
A
#
# COMPACT_ATOMS: atom_id res chain seq x y z
N MET A 1 -25.55 69.23 70.13
CA MET A 1 -24.87 69.53 68.85
C MET A 1 -25.51 68.65 67.79
N ALA A 2 -26.38 69.25 66.98
CA ALA A 2 -26.04 69.67 65.62
C ALA A 2 -26.33 68.54 64.63
N THR A 3 -27.55 68.63 64.11
CA THR A 3 -28.09 68.13 62.83
C THR A 3 -27.03 67.75 61.79
N SER A 4 -27.19 66.63 61.06
CA SER A 4 -27.74 66.61 59.68
C SER A 4 -27.19 65.32 58.99
N PRO A 5 -27.63 64.88 57.80
CA PRO A 5 -28.97 64.48 57.37
C PRO A 5 -28.94 63.12 56.62
N LYS A 6 -30.13 62.62 56.24
CA LYS A 6 -30.36 61.61 55.18
C LYS A 6 -29.98 60.14 55.46
N HIS A 7 -30.61 59.40 56.37
CA HIS A 7 -30.66 57.92 56.19
C HIS A 7 -31.55 57.47 55.01
N SER A 8 -32.02 58.41 54.17
CA SER A 8 -32.79 58.09 52.96
C SER A 8 -32.00 57.23 51.98
N TYR A 9 -30.67 57.40 51.89
CA TYR A 9 -29.83 56.54 51.03
C TYR A 9 -29.69 55.12 51.59
N ILE A 10 -29.64 54.91 52.91
CA ILE A 10 -29.62 53.57 53.51
C ILE A 10 -30.96 52.88 53.34
N ARG A 11 -32.08 53.60 53.56
CA ARG A 11 -33.42 53.05 53.33
C ARG A 11 -33.67 52.75 51.85
N LEU A 12 -33.19 53.61 50.94
CA LEU A 12 -33.24 53.38 49.50
C LEU A 12 -32.39 52.16 49.11
N LEU A 13 -31.19 52.02 49.66
CA LEU A 13 -30.32 50.86 49.43
C LEU A 13 -30.97 49.57 49.93
N CYS A 14 -31.52 49.56 51.15
CA CYS A 14 -32.24 48.41 51.68
C CYS A 14 -33.47 48.06 50.82
N LEU A 15 -34.23 49.06 50.35
CA LEU A 15 -35.37 48.84 49.47
C LEU A 15 -34.94 48.26 48.11
N LEU A 16 -33.86 48.79 47.52
CA LEU A 16 -33.28 48.26 46.28
C LEU A 16 -32.77 46.83 46.47
N CYS A 17 -32.12 46.51 47.58
CA CYS A 17 -31.68 45.15 47.89
C CYS A 17 -32.87 44.19 48.05
N ILE A 18 -33.95 44.62 48.70
CA ILE A 18 -35.18 43.80 48.85
C ILE A 18 -35.85 43.58 47.49
N ILE A 19 -35.93 44.62 46.65
CA ILE A 19 -36.47 44.50 45.29
C ILE A 19 -35.60 43.56 44.45
N PHE A 20 -34.28 43.71 44.51
CA PHE A 20 -33.35 42.85 43.79
C PHE A 20 -33.46 41.39 44.24
N LEU A 21 -33.53 41.15 45.56
CA LEU A 21 -33.77 39.83 46.12
C LEU A 21 -35.12 39.26 45.68
N GLY A 22 -36.16 40.09 45.66
CA GLY A 22 -37.49 39.72 45.17
C GLY A 22 -37.49 39.32 43.69
N ILE A 23 -36.77 40.07 42.84
CA ILE A 23 -36.59 39.74 41.42
C ILE A 23 -35.81 38.44 41.27
N LEU A 24 -34.76 38.22 42.07
CA LEU A 24 -33.99 36.97 42.08
C LEU A 24 -34.85 35.78 42.49
N LEU A 25 -35.66 35.92 43.54
CA LEU A 25 -36.56 34.87 44.00
C LEU A 25 -37.69 34.60 43.00
N LEU A 26 -38.22 35.63 42.35
CA LEU A 26 -39.19 35.49 41.25
C LEU A 26 -38.55 34.79 40.04
N ARG A 27 -37.32 35.16 39.67
CA ARG A 27 -36.58 34.51 38.58
C ARG A 27 -36.30 33.05 38.90
N LEU A 28 -35.89 32.76 40.13
CA LEU A 28 -35.64 31.40 40.62
C LEU A 28 -36.94 30.58 40.62
N GLY A 29 -38.04 31.14 41.15
CA GLY A 29 -39.35 30.50 41.12
C GLY A 29 -39.85 30.29 39.69
N PHE A 30 -39.62 31.24 38.79
CA PHE A 30 -39.94 31.09 37.36
C PHE A 30 -39.14 29.96 36.72
N LEU A 31 -37.83 29.87 36.99
CA LEU A 31 -37.00 28.76 36.51
C LEU A 31 -37.45 27.42 37.10
N MET A 32 -37.79 27.34 38.39
CA MET A 32 -38.23 26.09 39.01
C MET A 32 -39.63 25.63 38.57
N LEU A 33 -40.54 26.56 38.27
CA LEU A 33 -41.94 26.24 37.92
C LEU A 33 -42.19 26.14 36.41
N PHE A 34 -41.53 27.00 35.61
CA PHE A 34 -41.78 27.12 34.17
C PHE A 34 -40.62 26.61 33.31
N ASP A 35 -39.38 26.65 33.81
CA ASP A 35 -38.26 25.99 33.16
C ASP A 35 -38.22 24.52 33.62
N ARG A 36 -39.29 23.79 33.27
CA ARG A 36 -39.18 22.34 33.14
C ARG A 36 -38.14 22.15 32.04
N THR A 37 -36.89 21.95 32.45
CA THR A 37 -35.88 21.38 31.57
C THR A 37 -36.56 20.24 30.85
N VAL A 38 -36.80 20.41 29.56
CA VAL A 38 -37.24 19.31 28.71
C VAL A 38 -36.06 18.36 28.79
N VAL A 39 -36.12 17.41 29.73
CA VAL A 39 -35.22 16.28 29.76
C VAL A 39 -35.53 15.59 28.45
N LYS A 40 -34.74 15.91 27.41
CA LYS A 40 -34.77 15.18 26.15
C LYS A 40 -34.52 13.74 26.53
N THR A 41 -35.60 12.99 26.63
CA THR A 41 -35.53 11.59 26.99
C THR A 41 -35.08 10.92 25.70
N TYR A 42 -33.78 10.73 25.56
CA TYR A 42 -33.25 9.95 24.45
C TYR A 42 -33.63 8.49 24.75
N THR A 43 -34.71 8.03 24.11
CA THR A 43 -34.92 6.60 23.97
C THR A 43 -33.83 6.11 23.04
N ASN A 44 -32.91 5.29 23.55
CA ASN A 44 -31.90 4.66 22.70
C ASN A 44 -32.65 3.94 21.57
N PRO A 45 -32.33 4.23 20.30
CA PRO A 45 -32.98 3.54 19.20
C PRO A 45 -32.75 2.04 19.35
N ASN A 46 -33.77 1.25 19.02
CA ASN A 46 -33.56 -0.19 18.85
C ASN A 46 -32.60 -0.36 17.68
N VAL A 47 -31.48 -1.02 17.94
CA VAL A 47 -30.44 -1.31 16.94
C VAL A 47 -30.20 -2.80 16.87
N ALA A 48 -29.68 -3.26 15.73
CA ALA A 48 -29.29 -4.65 15.56
C ALA A 48 -28.35 -5.12 16.67
N LYS A 49 -28.56 -6.36 17.12
CA LYS A 49 -27.79 -6.96 18.23
C LYS A 49 -26.41 -7.41 17.80
N GLN A 50 -26.22 -7.68 16.51
CA GLN A 50 -24.99 -8.21 15.95
C GLN A 50 -24.68 -7.51 14.62
N VAL A 51 -23.40 -7.22 14.41
CA VAL A 51 -22.88 -6.84 13.09
C VAL A 51 -22.01 -7.99 12.58
N VAL A 52 -22.25 -8.42 11.35
CA VAL A 52 -21.41 -9.42 10.66
C VAL A 52 -20.50 -8.68 9.70
N ARG A 53 -19.19 -8.78 9.93
CA ARG A 53 -18.20 -8.12 9.08
C ARG A 53 -18.20 -8.73 7.68
N GLY A 54 -18.24 -7.88 6.66
CA GLY A 54 -18.22 -8.28 5.25
C GLY A 54 -16.95 -9.06 4.86
N THR A 55 -17.05 -9.92 3.87
CA THR A 55 -15.96 -10.75 3.36
C THR A 55 -15.14 -9.98 2.32
N ILE A 56 -13.82 -10.14 2.33
CA ILE A 56 -12.93 -9.60 1.29
C ILE A 56 -12.56 -10.73 0.34
N TYR A 57 -12.74 -10.49 -0.96
CA TYR A 57 -12.43 -11.43 -2.04
C TYR A 57 -11.37 -10.86 -2.99
N ASP A 58 -10.66 -11.74 -3.68
CA ASP A 58 -9.91 -11.39 -4.89
C ASP A 58 -10.87 -11.25 -6.09
N ARG A 59 -10.35 -10.79 -7.24
CA ARG A 59 -11.17 -10.57 -8.45
C ARG A 59 -11.86 -11.84 -8.97
N ASN A 60 -11.35 -13.02 -8.60
CA ASN A 60 -11.85 -14.33 -8.99
C ASN A 60 -12.72 -14.98 -7.89
N GLN A 61 -13.20 -14.19 -6.92
CA GLN A 61 -14.06 -14.61 -5.81
C GLN A 61 -13.41 -15.59 -4.81
N ARG A 62 -12.08 -15.62 -4.73
CA ARG A 62 -11.35 -16.33 -3.68
C ARG A 62 -11.32 -15.49 -2.41
N ILE A 63 -11.58 -16.12 -1.27
CA ILE A 63 -11.64 -15.45 0.02
C ILE A 63 -10.24 -15.00 0.46
N LEU A 64 -10.09 -13.71 0.72
CA LEU A 64 -8.88 -13.09 1.27
C LEU A 64 -9.01 -12.81 2.77
N ALA A 65 -10.20 -12.41 3.23
CA ALA A 65 -10.49 -12.22 4.64
C ALA A 65 -11.96 -12.53 4.93
N ILE A 66 -12.22 -13.34 5.95
CA ILE A 66 -13.58 -13.75 6.32
C ILE A 66 -13.73 -13.76 7.84
N GLN A 67 -14.94 -13.41 8.30
CA GLN A 67 -15.31 -13.52 9.70
C GLN A 67 -15.62 -15.00 10.03
N THR A 68 -14.88 -15.59 10.97
CA THR A 68 -15.08 -16.98 11.38
C THR A 68 -15.24 -17.07 12.90
N PRO A 69 -16.16 -17.92 13.41
CA PRO A 69 -16.15 -18.26 14.82
C PRO A 69 -14.88 -19.03 15.16
N TYR A 70 -14.34 -18.80 16.34
CA TYR A 70 -13.23 -19.58 16.89
C TYR A 70 -13.48 -19.82 18.38
N TRP A 71 -12.84 -20.87 18.90
CA TRP A 71 -12.93 -21.22 20.31
C TRP A 71 -11.62 -20.88 21.00
N GLY A 72 -11.69 -20.11 22.08
CA GLY A 72 -10.56 -19.76 22.92
C GLY A 72 -10.62 -20.50 24.26
N VAL A 73 -9.46 -20.83 24.81
CA VAL A 73 -9.34 -21.48 26.12
C VAL A 73 -8.77 -20.49 27.13
N TYR A 74 -9.50 -20.29 28.21
CA TYR A 74 -9.19 -19.34 29.27
C TYR A 74 -9.19 -20.00 30.64
N LEU A 75 -8.37 -19.50 31.55
CA LEU A 75 -8.37 -19.91 32.95
C LEU A 75 -8.87 -18.79 33.85
N HIS A 76 -9.81 -19.12 34.72
CA HIS A 76 -10.17 -18.30 35.87
C HIS A 76 -9.20 -18.60 37.01
N LEU A 77 -8.10 -17.86 37.09
CA LEU A 77 -7.00 -18.13 38.03
C LEU A 77 -7.46 -18.16 39.49
N ASN A 78 -8.46 -17.34 39.85
CA ASN A 78 -9.04 -17.32 41.20
C ASN A 78 -9.83 -18.59 41.55
N ALA A 79 -10.29 -19.34 40.56
CA ALA A 79 -11.00 -20.60 40.74
C ALA A 79 -10.07 -21.82 40.59
N VAL A 80 -8.90 -21.64 39.96
CA VAL A 80 -7.91 -22.69 39.77
C VAL A 80 -7.31 -23.10 41.11
N LYS A 81 -7.54 -24.36 41.52
CA LYS A 81 -6.99 -24.90 42.77
C LYS A 81 -5.62 -25.54 42.58
N ASP A 82 -5.43 -26.20 41.45
CA ASP A 82 -4.21 -26.89 41.07
C ASP A 82 -3.89 -26.57 39.61
N LEU A 83 -2.98 -25.60 39.41
CA LEU A 83 -2.59 -25.15 38.09
C LEU A 83 -1.81 -26.22 37.33
N GLN A 84 -1.10 -27.10 38.03
CA GLN A 84 -0.36 -28.18 37.39
C GLN A 84 -1.33 -29.20 36.79
N LEU A 85 -2.30 -29.68 37.57
CA LEU A 85 -3.34 -30.58 37.09
C LEU A 85 -4.13 -29.97 35.92
N VAL A 86 -4.54 -28.70 36.03
CA VAL A 86 -5.26 -28.01 34.94
C VAL A 86 -4.42 -27.97 33.67
N SER A 87 -3.13 -27.63 33.80
CA SER A 87 -2.22 -27.53 32.66
C SER A 87 -1.99 -28.89 31.99
N GLU A 88 -1.82 -29.96 32.77
CA GLU A 88 -1.68 -31.33 32.26
C GLU A 88 -2.94 -31.81 31.53
N VAL A 89 -4.14 -31.49 32.05
CA VAL A 89 -5.41 -31.89 31.44
C VAL A 89 -5.66 -31.15 30.13
N ILE A 90 -5.39 -29.84 30.05
CA ILE A 90 -5.72 -29.06 28.83
C ILE A 90 -4.62 -29.13 27.75
N ALA A 91 -3.37 -29.44 28.11
CA ALA A 91 -2.21 -29.51 27.23
C ALA A 91 -2.45 -30.18 25.86
N PRO A 92 -3.02 -31.40 25.77
CA PRO A 92 -3.22 -32.08 24.49
C PRO A 92 -4.22 -31.35 23.57
N PHE A 93 -5.16 -30.59 24.13
CA PHE A 93 -6.19 -29.87 23.37
C PHE A 93 -5.71 -28.51 22.86
N VAL A 94 -4.81 -27.86 23.59
CA VAL A 94 -4.24 -26.54 23.21
C VAL A 94 -2.93 -26.65 22.44
N GLN A 95 -2.39 -27.86 22.29
CA GLN A 95 -1.09 -28.16 21.66
C GLN A 95 0.05 -27.33 22.27
N MET A 96 0.10 -27.31 23.61
CA MET A 96 1.15 -26.65 24.39
C MET A 96 1.58 -27.61 25.49
N ASN A 97 2.85 -27.57 25.89
CA ASN A 97 3.27 -28.37 27.04
C ASN A 97 2.73 -27.76 28.35
N PRO A 98 2.58 -28.54 29.43
CA PRO A 98 2.03 -28.03 30.69
C PRO A 98 2.83 -26.85 31.27
N GLN A 99 4.16 -26.83 31.10
CA GLN A 99 5.00 -25.76 31.63
C GLN A 99 4.77 -24.42 30.92
N GLU A 100 4.59 -24.43 29.60
CA GLU A 100 4.22 -23.25 28.81
C GLU A 100 2.89 -22.66 29.27
N ILE A 101 1.91 -23.53 29.56
CA ILE A 101 0.60 -23.11 30.05
C ILE A 101 0.73 -22.45 31.43
N GLN A 102 1.50 -23.04 32.34
CA GLN A 102 1.75 -22.47 33.67
C GLN A 102 2.46 -21.12 33.58
N ASN A 103 3.52 -21.03 32.77
CA ASN A 103 4.27 -19.79 32.57
C ASN A 103 3.38 -18.70 31.96
N LYS A 104 2.54 -19.06 30.99
CA LYS A 104 1.57 -18.15 30.38
C LYS A 104 0.48 -17.75 31.37
N ALA A 105 -0.01 -18.64 32.21
CA ALA A 105 -0.98 -18.32 33.25
C ALA A 105 -0.38 -17.35 34.29
N ALA A 106 0.90 -17.52 34.64
CA ALA A 106 1.60 -16.68 35.62
C ALA A 106 1.74 -15.21 35.19
N SER A 107 1.64 -14.89 33.89
CA SER A 107 1.62 -13.49 33.42
C SER A 107 0.26 -12.79 33.61
N TYR A 108 -0.76 -13.47 34.13
CA TYR A 108 -2.08 -12.92 34.38
C TYR A 108 -2.45 -13.00 35.87
N THR A 109 -3.38 -12.15 36.29
CA THR A 109 -3.82 -12.08 37.70
C THR A 109 -5.16 -12.76 37.96
N THR A 110 -6.13 -12.62 37.06
CA THR A 110 -7.51 -13.10 37.28
C THR A 110 -8.01 -13.99 36.15
N TYR A 111 -7.79 -13.56 34.90
CA TYR A 111 -8.27 -14.27 33.71
C TYR A 111 -7.13 -14.43 32.72
N ALA A 112 -6.69 -15.67 32.50
CA ALA A 112 -5.57 -15.98 31.63
C ALA A 112 -6.05 -16.54 30.30
N GLN A 113 -5.69 -15.90 29.19
CA GLN A 113 -5.92 -16.45 27.85
C GLN A 113 -4.80 -17.44 27.51
N ILE A 114 -5.08 -18.74 27.60
CA ILE A 114 -4.08 -19.78 27.34
C ILE A 114 -3.91 -19.99 25.84
N LYS A 115 -5.00 -20.15 25.11
CA LYS A 115 -4.98 -20.32 23.66
C LYS A 115 -6.07 -19.46 23.05
N GLU A 116 -5.70 -18.66 22.05
CA GLU A 116 -6.67 -17.84 21.33
C GLU A 116 -7.58 -18.68 20.45
N ARG A 117 -7.03 -19.66 19.72
CA ARG A 117 -7.76 -20.52 18.80
C ARG A 117 -7.39 -21.98 19.04
N ILE A 118 -8.38 -22.81 19.34
CA ILE A 118 -8.28 -24.27 19.29
C ILE A 118 -9.03 -24.81 18.06
N ASP A 119 -8.62 -25.99 17.60
CA ASP A 119 -9.35 -26.73 16.57
C ASP A 119 -10.76 -27.04 17.08
N GLU A 120 -11.77 -26.79 16.24
CA GLU A 120 -13.17 -27.05 16.56
C GLU A 120 -13.40 -28.54 16.91
N GLN A 121 -12.64 -29.45 16.29
CA GLN A 121 -12.71 -30.88 16.60
C GLN A 121 -12.26 -31.20 18.03
N MET A 122 -11.43 -30.35 18.64
CA MET A 122 -10.91 -30.53 20.00
C MET A 122 -11.81 -29.91 21.07
N VAL A 123 -12.82 -29.12 20.69
CA VAL A 123 -13.72 -28.43 21.62
C VAL A 123 -14.51 -29.43 22.46
N GLN A 124 -15.21 -30.38 21.83
CA GLN A 124 -16.02 -31.34 22.56
C GLN A 124 -15.17 -32.27 23.45
N PRO A 125 -14.06 -32.86 22.95
CA PRO A 125 -13.13 -33.61 23.80
C PRO A 125 -12.59 -32.82 25.01
N LEU A 126 -12.29 -31.52 24.82
CA LEU A 126 -11.85 -30.64 25.91
C LEU A 126 -12.97 -30.42 26.93
N LEU A 127 -14.20 -30.18 26.50
CA LEU A 127 -15.35 -30.01 27.39
C LEU A 127 -15.61 -31.28 28.22
N ASP A 128 -15.49 -32.45 27.60
CA ASP A 128 -15.63 -33.75 28.28
C ASP A 128 -14.52 -33.95 29.32
N ALA A 129 -13.28 -33.55 29.00
CA ALA A 129 -12.17 -33.58 29.94
C ALA A 129 -12.40 -32.61 31.12
N ILE A 130 -12.83 -31.37 30.85
CA ILE A 130 -13.17 -30.37 31.88
C ILE A 130 -14.23 -30.93 32.83
N GLN A 131 -15.24 -31.63 32.30
CA GLN A 131 -16.27 -32.26 33.12
C GLN A 131 -15.72 -33.44 33.94
N LYS A 132 -14.96 -34.35 33.30
CA LYS A 132 -14.38 -35.54 33.95
C LYS A 132 -13.48 -35.19 35.13
N TYR A 133 -12.65 -34.16 34.99
CA TYR A 133 -11.71 -33.72 36.02
C TYR A 133 -12.30 -32.64 36.95
N SER A 134 -13.60 -32.34 36.86
CA SER A 134 -14.28 -31.33 37.68
C SER A 134 -13.63 -29.94 37.62
N LEU A 135 -13.15 -29.55 36.43
CA LEU A 135 -12.48 -28.27 36.17
C LEU A 135 -13.45 -27.16 35.73
N LYS A 136 -14.76 -27.42 35.78
CA LYS A 136 -15.79 -26.44 35.41
C LYS A 136 -15.67 -25.18 36.28
N GLY A 137 -15.64 -24.01 35.64
CA GLY A 137 -15.42 -22.72 36.30
C GLY A 137 -13.95 -22.38 36.55
N GLN A 138 -13.02 -23.35 36.39
CA GLN A 138 -11.58 -23.11 36.36
C GLN A 138 -11.11 -22.88 34.91
N VAL A 139 -11.60 -23.72 33.99
CA VAL A 139 -11.33 -23.64 32.56
C VAL A 139 -12.60 -23.24 31.82
N ASN A 140 -12.51 -22.20 31.01
CA ASN A 140 -13.57 -21.79 30.10
C ASN A 140 -13.16 -21.99 28.65
N VAL A 141 -14.09 -22.51 27.87
CA VAL A 141 -14.00 -22.60 26.42
C VAL A 141 -15.03 -21.64 25.85
N GLU A 142 -14.58 -20.52 25.33
CA GLU A 142 -15.45 -19.44 24.85
C GLU A 142 -15.50 -19.41 23.33
N LYS A 143 -16.72 -19.33 22.77
CA LYS A 143 -16.92 -19.04 21.34
C LYS A 143 -16.79 -17.54 21.11
N ARG A 144 -15.85 -17.14 20.28
CA ARG A 144 -15.65 -15.76 19.86
C ARG A 144 -15.72 -15.66 18.34
N ILE A 145 -15.91 -14.45 17.86
CA ILE A 145 -15.90 -14.13 16.44
C ILE A 145 -14.58 -13.45 16.12
N GLY A 146 -13.88 -13.95 15.11
CA GLY A 146 -12.59 -13.42 14.71
C GLY A 146 -12.50 -13.25 13.21
N ARG A 147 -11.36 -12.69 12.79
CA ARG A 147 -11.02 -12.52 11.39
C ARG A 147 -9.98 -13.55 10.98
N THR A 148 -10.22 -14.25 9.88
CA THR A 148 -9.32 -15.27 9.33
C THR A 148 -8.92 -14.87 7.92
N TYR A 149 -7.64 -15.02 7.62
CA TYR A 149 -7.05 -14.65 6.34
C TYR A 149 -6.45 -15.91 5.69
N PRO A 150 -7.17 -16.59 4.78
CA PRO A 150 -6.73 -17.87 4.24
C PRO A 150 -5.39 -17.80 3.50
N ALA A 151 -5.08 -16.65 2.90
CA ALA A 151 -3.87 -16.43 2.11
C ALA A 151 -2.60 -16.14 2.96
N GLN A 152 -2.74 -16.05 4.29
CA GLN A 152 -1.64 -15.86 5.27
C GLN A 152 -0.69 -14.71 4.90
N PHE A 153 0.45 -15.00 4.26
CA PHE A 153 1.50 -14.04 3.93
C PHE A 153 1.16 -13.20 2.70
N HIS A 154 0.38 -13.74 1.77
CA HIS A 154 0.12 -13.14 0.46
C HIS A 154 -0.76 -11.90 0.58
N ALA A 155 -0.31 -10.80 -0.04
CA ALA A 155 -0.95 -9.49 0.04
C ALA A 155 -1.24 -9.00 1.47
N SER A 156 -0.50 -9.47 2.48
CA SER A 156 -0.78 -9.16 3.89
C SER A 156 -0.70 -7.66 4.22
N GLN A 157 0.27 -6.93 3.65
CA GLN A 157 0.37 -5.46 3.79
C GLN A 157 -0.72 -4.71 2.99
N THR A 158 -1.37 -5.36 2.02
CA THR A 158 -2.47 -4.77 1.26
C THR A 158 -3.79 -4.98 2.00
N ILE A 159 -4.11 -6.22 2.37
CA ILE A 159 -5.34 -6.58 3.07
C ILE A 159 -5.37 -5.92 4.46
N GLY A 160 -4.26 -6.01 5.20
CA GLY A 160 -4.17 -5.55 6.58
C GLY A 160 -5.04 -6.40 7.52
N PHE A 161 -5.12 -5.98 8.79
CA PHE A 161 -5.73 -6.80 9.83
C PHE A 161 -6.69 -6.04 10.73
N THR A 162 -7.45 -6.80 11.52
CA THR A 162 -8.33 -6.29 12.59
C THR A 162 -7.73 -6.53 13.98
N ASN A 163 -8.14 -5.74 14.96
CA ASN A 163 -7.85 -6.03 16.37
C ASN A 163 -8.78 -7.13 16.93
N THR A 164 -8.64 -7.42 18.23
CA THR A 164 -9.46 -8.40 18.97
C THR A 164 -10.95 -8.03 19.08
N GLU A 165 -11.31 -6.79 18.79
CA GLU A 165 -12.70 -6.30 18.76
C GLU A 165 -13.30 -6.36 17.35
N GLY A 166 -12.54 -6.84 16.36
CA GLY A 166 -12.99 -6.93 14.96
C GLY A 166 -12.91 -5.61 14.18
N LYS A 167 -12.29 -4.56 14.76
CA LYS A 167 -12.06 -3.27 14.10
C LYS A 167 -10.81 -3.32 13.24
N GLY A 168 -10.90 -2.88 11.98
CA GLY A 168 -9.77 -2.75 11.06
C GLY A 168 -8.71 -1.77 11.56
N ILE A 169 -7.44 -2.17 11.45
CA ILE A 169 -6.27 -1.41 11.96
C ILE A 169 -5.30 -1.01 10.85
N GLU A 170 -5.11 -1.85 9.83
CA GLU A 170 -4.23 -1.57 8.69
C GLU A 170 -4.89 -1.98 7.36
N GLY A 171 -4.30 -1.57 6.23
CA GLY A 171 -4.68 -2.02 4.90
C GLY A 171 -6.13 -1.71 4.49
N ILE A 172 -6.71 -2.61 3.69
CA ILE A 172 -8.13 -2.59 3.29
C ILE A 172 -9.06 -2.74 4.50
N GLU A 173 -8.69 -3.55 5.49
CA GLU A 173 -9.49 -3.72 6.71
C GLU A 173 -9.74 -2.36 7.39
N LEU A 174 -8.72 -1.49 7.46
CA LEU A 174 -8.87 -0.12 7.98
C LEU A 174 -9.61 0.80 7.01
N SER A 175 -9.16 0.88 5.75
CA SER A 175 -9.68 1.89 4.82
C SER A 175 -11.15 1.69 4.47
N GLN A 176 -11.63 0.44 4.53
CA GLN A 176 -13.01 0.07 4.22
C GLN A 176 -13.81 -0.29 5.48
N GLU A 177 -13.35 0.07 6.67
CA GLU A 177 -14.00 -0.26 7.95
C GLU A 177 -15.50 0.10 7.97
N SER A 178 -15.87 1.28 7.47
CA SER A 178 -17.26 1.74 7.45
C SER A 178 -18.19 0.89 6.57
N TYR A 179 -17.64 0.20 5.57
CA TYR A 179 -18.39 -0.70 4.69
C TYR A 179 -18.34 -2.14 5.20
N LEU A 180 -17.18 -2.59 5.66
CA LEU A 180 -16.97 -3.94 6.19
C LEU A 180 -17.67 -4.15 7.52
N ASN A 181 -17.72 -3.13 8.39
CA ASN A 181 -18.27 -3.19 9.73
C ASN A 181 -19.08 -1.91 10.02
N PRO A 182 -20.25 -1.75 9.38
CA PRO A 182 -21.08 -0.58 9.53
C PRO A 182 -21.65 -0.46 10.95
N TYR A 183 -22.10 0.74 11.31
CA TYR A 183 -22.88 0.90 12.53
C TYR A 183 -24.14 0.02 12.49
N PRO A 184 -24.54 -0.58 13.63
CA PRO A 184 -25.77 -1.35 13.72
C PRO A 184 -26.97 -0.57 13.16
N GLU A 185 -27.72 -1.19 12.27
CA GLU A 185 -28.93 -0.60 11.68
C GLU A 185 -29.97 -0.32 12.75
N ILE A 186 -30.64 0.83 12.64
CA ILE A 186 -31.77 1.20 13.50
C ILE A 186 -33.01 0.46 13.00
N GLY A 187 -33.70 -0.24 13.90
CA GLY A 187 -34.95 -0.93 13.60
C GLY A 187 -35.08 -2.28 14.31
N GLU A 188 -35.86 -3.16 13.72
CA GLU A 188 -36.15 -4.50 14.26
C GLU A 188 -35.18 -5.59 13.77
N ALA A 189 -34.31 -5.26 12.81
CA ALA A 189 -33.34 -6.21 12.27
C ALA A 189 -32.44 -6.75 13.40
N LEU A 190 -32.35 -8.07 13.52
CA LEU A 190 -31.51 -8.70 14.55
C LEU A 190 -30.02 -8.60 14.22
N VAL A 191 -29.67 -8.57 12.93
CA VAL A 191 -28.30 -8.61 12.42
C VAL A 191 -28.14 -7.55 11.33
N THR A 192 -27.05 -6.79 11.39
CA THR A 192 -26.58 -5.92 10.31
C THR A 192 -25.41 -6.59 9.60
N TYR A 193 -25.41 -6.57 8.28
CA TYR A 193 -24.34 -7.14 7.48
C TYR A 193 -23.47 -6.05 6.88
N GLY A 194 -22.15 -6.16 7.04
CA GLY A 194 -21.19 -5.38 6.28
C GLY A 194 -21.16 -5.79 4.81
N GLN A 195 -20.79 -4.86 3.95
CA GLN A 195 -20.66 -5.10 2.52
C GLN A 195 -19.48 -6.02 2.24
N ASP A 196 -19.67 -6.96 1.32
CA ASP A 196 -18.59 -7.75 0.76
C ASP A 196 -17.77 -6.88 -0.19
N ILE A 197 -16.45 -7.04 -0.17
CA ILE A 197 -15.52 -6.25 -0.97
C ILE A 197 -14.72 -7.18 -1.88
N THR A 198 -14.87 -7.01 -3.19
CA THR A 198 -14.02 -7.66 -4.18
C THR A 198 -12.88 -6.72 -4.53
N LEU A 199 -11.64 -7.16 -4.35
CA LEU A 199 -10.43 -6.44 -4.76
C LEU A 199 -10.11 -6.70 -6.23
N THR A 200 -9.30 -5.82 -6.83
CA THR A 200 -8.74 -6.01 -8.16
C THR A 200 -7.62 -7.06 -8.19
N LEU A 201 -7.08 -7.41 -7.02
CA LEU A 201 -6.03 -8.42 -6.88
C LEU A 201 -6.46 -9.73 -7.51
N ASP A 202 -5.52 -10.36 -8.23
CA ASP A 202 -5.65 -11.72 -8.72
C ASP A 202 -4.69 -12.59 -7.90
N LEU A 203 -5.23 -13.52 -7.12
CA LEU A 203 -4.40 -14.28 -6.19
C LEU A 203 -3.36 -15.18 -6.90
N ASP A 204 -3.60 -15.59 -8.15
CA ASP A 204 -2.62 -16.35 -8.94
C ASP A 204 -1.44 -15.46 -9.37
N ILE A 205 -1.72 -14.20 -9.73
CA ILE A 205 -0.68 -13.20 -10.06
C ILE A 205 0.06 -12.80 -8.79
N GLN A 206 -0.65 -12.55 -7.69
CA GLN A 206 -0.05 -12.22 -6.39
C GLN A 206 0.90 -13.32 -5.92
N TYR A 207 0.48 -14.59 -5.98
CA TYR A 207 1.33 -15.71 -5.61
C TYR A 207 2.59 -15.78 -6.48
N ALA A 208 2.43 -15.67 -7.81
CA ALA A 208 3.57 -15.67 -8.73
C ALA A 208 4.54 -14.51 -8.44
N LEU A 209 4.02 -13.33 -8.09
CA LEU A 209 4.80 -12.17 -7.69
C LEU A 209 5.58 -12.41 -6.40
N ASP A 210 4.92 -12.97 -5.39
CA ASP A 210 5.53 -13.26 -4.08
C ASP A 210 6.65 -14.31 -4.20
N VAL A 211 6.49 -15.31 -5.08
CA VAL A 211 7.57 -16.27 -5.40
C VAL A 211 8.81 -15.57 -5.94
N GLN A 212 8.65 -14.56 -6.81
CA GLN A 212 9.80 -13.81 -7.34
C GLN A 212 10.48 -12.95 -6.27
N LEU A 213 9.70 -12.32 -5.39
CA LEU A 213 10.24 -11.59 -4.25
C LEU A 213 10.98 -12.52 -3.28
N GLN A 214 10.52 -13.77 -3.13
CA GLN A 214 11.16 -14.75 -2.25
C GLN A 214 12.51 -15.19 -2.84
N GLN A 215 12.56 -15.46 -4.15
CA GLN A 215 13.81 -15.76 -4.85
C GLN A 215 14.84 -14.62 -4.71
N ILE A 216 14.40 -13.37 -4.88
CA ILE A 216 15.27 -12.20 -4.65
C ILE A 216 15.75 -12.16 -3.19
N ALA A 217 14.87 -12.45 -2.23
CA ALA A 217 15.23 -12.46 -0.82
C ALA A 217 16.28 -13.53 -0.50
N ASP A 218 16.10 -14.75 -1.01
CA ASP A 218 16.99 -15.87 -0.78
C ASP A 218 18.36 -15.69 -1.44
N GLU A 219 18.39 -15.19 -2.68
CA GLU A 219 19.63 -15.07 -3.47
C GLU A 219 20.41 -13.80 -3.17
N HIS A 220 19.74 -12.73 -2.74
CA HIS A 220 20.35 -11.41 -2.64
C HIS A 220 20.20 -10.74 -1.28
N ASN A 221 19.41 -11.29 -0.35
CA ASN A 221 19.25 -10.77 1.02
C ASN A 221 19.12 -9.22 1.08
N PRO A 222 18.17 -8.61 0.33
CA PRO A 222 17.98 -7.17 0.32
C PRO A 222 17.41 -6.70 1.67
N ASP A 223 17.56 -5.40 1.97
CA ASP A 223 16.91 -4.79 3.14
C ASP A 223 15.38 -4.78 2.99
N TYR A 224 14.90 -4.57 1.77
CA TYR A 224 13.50 -4.66 1.39
C TYR A 224 13.38 -5.01 -0.10
N ALA A 225 12.24 -5.57 -0.50
CA ALA A 225 11.89 -5.69 -1.91
C ALA A 225 10.43 -5.33 -2.12
N MET A 226 10.11 -4.82 -3.31
CA MET A 226 8.78 -4.35 -3.66
C MET A 226 8.45 -4.72 -5.09
N ALA A 227 7.18 -5.06 -5.32
CA ALA A 227 6.70 -5.28 -6.66
C ALA A 227 5.23 -4.87 -6.82
N ILE A 228 4.88 -4.46 -8.03
CA ILE A 228 3.51 -4.14 -8.41
C ILE A 228 3.24 -4.60 -9.85
N VAL A 229 2.06 -5.16 -10.07
CA VAL A 229 1.55 -5.54 -11.38
C VAL A 229 0.24 -4.79 -11.61
N LEU A 230 0.19 -3.96 -12.64
CA LEU A 230 -1.03 -3.28 -13.07
C LEU A 230 -1.59 -3.93 -14.33
N ASP A 231 -2.91 -3.93 -14.43
CA ASP A 231 -3.60 -4.06 -15.72
C ASP A 231 -3.37 -2.78 -16.53
N ALA A 232 -2.78 -2.92 -17.70
CA ALA A 232 -2.41 -1.79 -18.54
C ALA A 232 -3.61 -1.02 -19.12
N ALA A 233 -4.80 -1.64 -19.20
CA ALA A 233 -5.98 -1.05 -19.83
C ALA A 233 -6.78 -0.14 -18.87
N ASN A 234 -6.74 -0.43 -17.57
CA ASN A 234 -7.57 0.28 -16.58
C ASN A 234 -6.85 0.64 -15.26
N ALA A 235 -5.56 0.31 -15.14
CA ALA A 235 -4.70 0.51 -13.97
C ALA A 235 -5.14 -0.22 -12.69
N ASP A 236 -5.97 -1.25 -12.82
CA ASP A 236 -6.30 -2.11 -11.69
C ASP A 236 -5.04 -2.80 -11.15
N ILE A 237 -4.85 -2.79 -9.83
CA ILE A 237 -3.70 -3.41 -9.19
C ILE A 237 -3.97 -4.92 -9.08
N LEU A 238 -3.24 -5.71 -9.84
CA LEU A 238 -3.43 -7.16 -9.94
C LEU A 238 -2.58 -7.95 -8.95
N GLY A 239 -1.43 -7.40 -8.59
CA GLY A 239 -0.54 -7.93 -7.57
C GLY A 239 0.28 -6.80 -6.96
N MET A 240 0.50 -6.86 -5.65
CA MET A 240 1.28 -5.88 -4.91
C MET A 240 1.98 -6.58 -3.74
N GLY A 241 3.30 -6.68 -3.84
CA GLY A 241 4.15 -7.41 -2.89
C GLY A 241 5.14 -6.48 -2.19
N SER A 242 5.43 -6.79 -0.92
CA SER A 242 6.45 -6.11 -0.12
C SER A 242 7.14 -7.12 0.80
N TYR A 243 8.45 -7.27 0.64
CA TYR A 243 9.32 -8.03 1.51
C TYR A 243 10.04 -7.07 2.47
N PRO A 244 10.18 -7.41 3.77
CA PRO A 244 9.84 -8.70 4.38
C PRO A 244 8.35 -8.88 4.71
N TRP A 245 7.86 -10.13 4.71
CA TRP A 245 6.47 -10.46 5.04
C TRP A 245 6.24 -10.79 6.51
N TYR A 246 4.96 -10.86 6.89
CA TYR A 246 4.49 -11.38 8.15
C TYR A 246 3.26 -12.27 7.92
N ASP A 247 3.02 -13.22 8.83
CA ASP A 247 1.75 -13.95 8.85
C ASP A 247 0.69 -13.04 9.47
N ILE A 248 -0.29 -12.64 8.66
CA ILE A 248 -1.38 -11.76 9.07
C ILE A 248 -2.29 -12.39 10.14
N ASN A 249 -2.30 -13.72 10.27
CA ASN A 249 -3.02 -14.42 11.34
C ASN A 249 -2.20 -14.51 12.64
N ASN A 250 -0.89 -14.19 12.61
CA ASN A 250 0.00 -14.24 13.77
C ASN A 250 0.72 -12.90 14.02
N LEU A 251 -0.07 -11.86 14.27
CA LEU A 251 0.42 -10.49 14.44
C LEU A 251 1.43 -10.32 15.58
N SER A 252 1.34 -11.13 16.63
CA SER A 252 2.25 -11.06 17.79
C SER A 252 3.70 -11.36 17.43
N SER A 253 3.93 -12.10 16.34
CA SER A 253 5.26 -12.41 15.82
C SER A 253 5.78 -11.37 14.79
N SER A 254 4.93 -10.44 14.36
CA SER A 254 5.25 -9.48 13.30
C SER A 254 6.05 -8.27 13.82
N LYS A 255 7.06 -7.86 13.06
CA LYS A 255 7.84 -6.64 13.29
C LYS A 255 7.27 -5.47 12.50
N ALA A 256 7.50 -4.25 12.96
CA ALA A 256 7.02 -3.03 12.30
C ALA A 256 7.51 -2.91 10.84
N GLU A 257 8.76 -3.29 10.56
CA GLU A 257 9.30 -3.28 9.19
C GLU A 257 8.55 -4.25 8.25
N GLN A 258 8.13 -5.43 8.74
CA GLN A 258 7.41 -6.41 7.92
C GLN A 258 6.01 -5.93 7.52
N ARG A 259 5.43 -5.00 8.28
CA ARG A 259 4.10 -4.44 7.99
C ARG A 259 4.13 -3.28 7.00
N LYS A 260 5.31 -2.78 6.63
CA LYS A 260 5.42 -1.67 5.68
C LYS A 260 5.09 -2.12 4.27
N ASN A 261 4.14 -1.43 3.64
CA ASN A 261 3.89 -1.57 2.21
C ASN A 261 4.89 -0.71 1.41
N HIS A 262 5.99 -1.31 0.97
CA HIS A 262 7.05 -0.62 0.24
C HIS A 262 6.61 -0.16 -1.15
N ALA A 263 5.70 -0.89 -1.81
CA ALA A 263 5.25 -0.54 -3.16
C ALA A 263 4.50 0.81 -3.22
N VAL A 264 3.79 1.16 -2.14
CA VAL A 264 2.99 2.39 -2.05
C VAL A 264 3.69 3.47 -1.24
N ASN A 265 4.24 3.12 -0.07
CA ASN A 265 4.66 4.10 0.94
C ASN A 265 6.13 4.49 0.85
N HIS A 266 6.95 3.69 0.19
CA HIS A 266 8.38 3.97 0.10
C HIS A 266 8.65 4.92 -1.06
N LEU A 267 9.17 6.10 -0.74
CA LEU A 267 9.61 7.10 -1.69
C LEU A 267 11.13 7.01 -1.87
N PHE A 268 11.57 6.95 -3.13
CA PHE A 268 12.97 6.79 -3.50
C PHE A 268 13.28 7.53 -4.80
N GLU A 269 14.56 7.73 -5.08
CA GLU A 269 15.02 8.19 -6.40
C GLU A 269 14.95 7.03 -7.41
N PRO A 270 14.16 7.15 -8.48
CA PRO A 270 13.93 6.04 -9.42
C PRO A 270 15.11 5.73 -10.36
N GLY A 271 16.08 6.63 -10.46
CA GLY A 271 17.23 6.50 -11.35
C GLY A 271 16.83 6.22 -12.80
N SER A 272 17.57 5.33 -13.47
CA SER A 272 17.44 5.12 -14.92
C SER A 272 16.06 4.66 -15.41
N VAL A 273 15.18 4.14 -14.55
CA VAL A 273 13.77 3.85 -14.94
C VAL A 273 13.06 5.15 -15.36
N PHE A 274 13.38 6.26 -14.70
CA PHE A 274 12.75 7.55 -14.93
C PHE A 274 13.04 8.17 -16.30
N LYS A 275 14.13 7.76 -16.96
CA LYS A 275 14.49 8.24 -18.30
C LYS A 275 13.39 8.03 -19.34
N LEU A 276 12.53 7.03 -19.15
CA LEU A 276 11.36 6.83 -20.00
C LEU A 276 10.45 8.07 -19.98
N PHE A 277 10.17 8.59 -18.79
CA PHE A 277 9.28 9.73 -18.57
C PHE A 277 9.98 11.05 -18.90
N SER A 278 11.28 11.18 -18.59
CA SER A 278 12.09 12.32 -19.03
C SER A 278 12.13 12.43 -20.55
N LEU A 279 12.35 11.31 -21.27
CA LEU A 279 12.34 11.33 -22.73
C LEU A 279 10.95 11.64 -23.27
N ALA A 280 9.88 11.10 -22.66
CA ALA A 280 8.51 11.43 -23.02
C ALA A 280 8.26 12.94 -22.94
N SER A 281 8.74 13.58 -21.87
CA SER A 281 8.65 15.01 -21.67
C SER A 281 9.45 15.82 -22.71
N VAL A 282 10.69 15.44 -22.97
CA VAL A 282 11.54 16.04 -24.01
C VAL A 282 10.87 15.96 -25.40
N LEU A 283 10.37 14.78 -25.76
CA LEU A 283 9.70 14.56 -27.04
C LEU A 283 8.39 15.36 -27.14
N LYS A 284 7.60 15.42 -26.05
CA LYS A 284 6.34 16.16 -26.01
C LYS A 284 6.54 17.66 -26.14
N ALA A 285 7.63 18.20 -25.59
CA ALA A 285 7.97 19.60 -25.75
C ALA A 285 8.41 19.94 -27.19
N GLY A 286 9.01 18.99 -27.91
CA GLY A 286 9.39 19.16 -29.31
C GLY A 286 10.52 20.18 -29.57
N GLN A 287 11.24 20.59 -28.53
CA GLN A 287 12.27 21.64 -28.60
C GLN A 287 13.67 21.07 -28.83
N ALA A 288 13.93 19.85 -28.37
CA ALA A 288 15.24 19.21 -28.47
C ALA A 288 15.45 18.54 -29.84
N GLN A 289 16.70 18.58 -30.33
CA GLN A 289 17.13 17.96 -31.60
C GLN A 289 17.29 16.44 -31.47
N THR A 290 16.19 15.73 -31.24
CA THR A 290 16.18 14.27 -31.05
C THR A 290 16.25 13.48 -32.36
N SER A 291 16.10 14.15 -33.52
CA SER A 291 16.29 13.57 -34.85
C SER A 291 17.77 13.38 -35.21
N GLU A 292 18.66 14.15 -34.59
CA GLU A 292 20.10 14.00 -34.74
C GLU A 292 20.66 13.09 -33.62
N PRO A 293 21.39 12.01 -33.95
CA PRO A 293 21.98 11.16 -32.93
C PRO A 293 22.99 11.92 -32.06
N PHE A 294 22.91 11.70 -30.75
CA PHE A 294 23.91 12.18 -29.81
C PHE A 294 25.17 11.31 -29.86
N GLU A 295 26.35 11.91 -30.01
CA GLU A 295 27.63 11.19 -29.98
C GLU A 295 28.09 11.01 -28.53
N CYS A 296 27.92 9.82 -27.97
CA CYS A 296 28.27 9.49 -26.60
C CYS A 296 29.70 8.94 -26.51
N ASP A 297 30.62 9.76 -25.99
CA ASP A 297 32.01 9.42 -25.69
C ASP A 297 32.22 8.88 -24.26
N GLY A 298 31.14 8.53 -23.56
CA GLY A 298 31.15 8.04 -22.18
C GLY A 298 30.75 9.08 -21.14
N SER A 299 30.60 10.36 -21.51
CA SER A 299 30.08 11.38 -20.59
C SER A 299 29.30 12.47 -21.33
N TYR A 300 28.77 13.44 -20.61
CA TYR A 300 28.31 14.71 -21.17
C TYR A 300 28.65 15.84 -20.21
N THR A 301 29.34 16.86 -20.72
CA THR A 301 29.75 18.02 -19.94
C THR A 301 29.00 19.26 -20.42
N PHE A 302 28.39 19.98 -19.49
CA PHE A 302 27.65 21.21 -19.77
C PHE A 302 27.99 22.30 -18.75
N LYS A 303 27.67 23.55 -19.09
CA LYS A 303 27.86 24.70 -18.20
C LYS A 303 26.66 24.89 -17.29
N ALA A 304 26.90 25.01 -16.00
CA ALA A 304 25.94 25.39 -14.99
C ALA A 304 26.45 26.64 -14.27
N GLY A 305 26.01 27.82 -14.73
CA GLY A 305 26.58 29.09 -14.29
C GLY A 305 28.08 29.20 -14.65
N ALA A 306 28.93 29.38 -13.64
CA ALA A 306 30.38 29.50 -13.82
C ALA A 306 31.13 28.15 -13.80
N SER A 307 30.44 27.05 -13.51
CA SER A 307 31.06 25.72 -13.36
C SER A 307 30.70 24.79 -14.52
N ASN A 308 31.63 23.91 -14.88
CA ASN A 308 31.35 22.79 -15.75
C ASN A 308 30.88 21.60 -14.91
N ILE A 309 29.81 20.94 -15.34
CA ILE A 309 29.27 19.73 -14.71
C ILE A 309 29.37 18.60 -15.71
N THR A 310 29.91 17.47 -15.28
CA THR A 310 30.06 16.26 -16.10
C THR A 310 29.16 15.16 -15.55
N ILE A 311 28.32 14.61 -16.42
CA ILE A 311 27.49 13.43 -16.12
C ILE A 311 28.09 12.23 -16.86
N ASN A 312 28.46 11.20 -16.11
CA ASN A 312 29.07 10.00 -16.67
C ASN A 312 28.02 9.02 -17.17
N CYS A 313 28.34 8.32 -18.25
CA CYS A 313 27.66 7.10 -18.68
C CYS A 313 28.38 5.87 -18.14
N THR A 314 27.71 4.72 -18.16
CA THR A 314 28.30 3.44 -17.77
C THR A 314 29.38 2.96 -18.75
N ALA A 315 29.30 3.40 -20.01
CA ALA A 315 30.25 3.10 -21.07
C ALA A 315 30.15 4.15 -22.19
N VAL A 316 31.08 4.08 -23.14
CA VAL A 316 30.99 4.74 -24.45
C VAL A 316 29.88 4.05 -25.26
N HIS A 317 28.94 4.82 -25.78
CA HIS A 317 27.80 4.27 -26.54
C HIS A 317 27.83 4.62 -28.04
N GLY A 318 28.72 5.54 -28.47
CA GLY A 318 28.78 5.99 -29.86
C GLY A 318 27.53 6.78 -30.25
N ARG A 319 26.97 6.52 -31.43
CA ARG A 319 25.77 7.19 -31.94
C ARG A 319 24.52 6.74 -31.19
N VAL A 320 23.89 7.66 -30.46
CA VAL A 320 22.71 7.41 -29.62
C VAL A 320 21.50 8.18 -30.13
N ASP A 321 20.55 7.46 -30.71
CA ASP A 321 19.18 7.94 -30.98
C ASP A 321 18.27 7.72 -29.75
N PRO A 322 17.02 8.24 -29.73
CA PRO A 322 16.12 8.08 -28.58
C PRO A 322 15.87 6.62 -28.15
N LYS A 323 15.76 5.69 -29.10
CA LYS A 323 15.56 4.25 -28.80
C LYS A 323 16.81 3.64 -28.16
N THR A 324 17.99 4.02 -28.65
CA THR A 324 19.30 3.59 -28.14
C THR A 324 19.58 4.20 -26.77
N MET A 325 19.13 5.43 -26.51
CA MET A 325 19.20 6.05 -25.19
C MET A 325 18.48 5.19 -24.15
N ILE A 326 17.27 4.71 -24.46
CA ILE A 326 16.54 3.78 -23.59
C ILE A 326 17.29 2.45 -23.47
N SER A 327 17.62 1.81 -24.60
CA SER A 327 18.22 0.47 -24.67
C SER A 327 19.58 0.37 -23.98
N LYS A 328 20.42 1.40 -24.09
CA LYS A 328 21.75 1.49 -23.46
C LYS A 328 21.77 2.30 -22.17
N SER A 329 20.62 2.87 -21.76
CA SER A 329 20.51 3.72 -20.58
C SER A 329 21.47 4.91 -20.60
N CYS A 330 21.69 5.56 -21.75
CA CYS A 330 22.69 6.62 -21.90
C CYS A 330 22.30 7.90 -21.12
N ASN A 331 23.06 8.25 -20.07
CA ASN A 331 22.86 9.48 -19.29
C ASN A 331 23.15 10.73 -20.14
N GLY A 332 24.22 10.70 -20.94
CA GLY A 332 24.65 11.86 -21.72
C GLY A 332 23.59 12.33 -22.71
N ALA A 333 22.99 11.40 -23.47
CA ALA A 333 21.96 11.72 -24.44
C ALA A 333 20.71 12.32 -23.79
N ILE A 334 20.18 11.72 -22.72
CA ILE A 334 18.97 12.24 -22.07
C ILE A 334 19.22 13.61 -21.43
N VAL A 335 20.38 13.83 -20.82
CA VAL A 335 20.76 15.15 -20.26
C VAL A 335 20.92 16.18 -21.36
N HIS A 336 21.60 15.82 -22.45
CA HIS A 336 21.81 16.70 -23.59
C HIS A 336 20.49 17.22 -24.17
N TRP A 337 19.50 16.35 -24.36
CA TRP A 337 18.19 16.76 -24.86
C TRP A 337 17.32 17.43 -23.80
N ALA A 338 17.39 17.01 -22.53
CA ALA A 338 16.67 17.67 -21.45
C ALA A 338 17.09 19.15 -21.30
N LEU A 339 18.40 19.44 -21.38
CA LEU A 339 18.90 20.82 -21.29
C LEU A 339 18.60 21.71 -22.52
N GLN A 340 18.13 21.12 -23.63
CA GLN A 340 17.57 21.86 -24.77
C GLN A 340 16.08 22.16 -24.59
N THR A 341 15.45 21.56 -23.58
CA THR A 341 14.02 21.72 -23.32
C THR A 341 13.82 22.77 -22.24
N ASP A 342 12.84 23.65 -22.44
CA ASP A 342 12.42 24.62 -21.46
C ASP A 342 12.10 23.94 -20.11
N PRO A 343 12.68 24.42 -18.99
CA PRO A 343 12.51 23.79 -17.68
C PRO A 343 11.04 23.65 -17.26
N GLN A 344 10.20 24.62 -17.61
CA GLN A 344 8.80 24.62 -17.25
C GLN A 344 8.02 23.60 -18.08
N ALA A 345 8.24 23.53 -19.40
CA ALA A 345 7.64 22.51 -20.26
C ALA A 345 8.08 21.08 -19.87
N PHE A 346 9.35 20.92 -19.49
CA PHE A 346 9.89 19.65 -19.00
C PHE A 346 9.15 19.21 -17.72
N TYR A 347 9.09 20.10 -16.73
CA TYR A 347 8.39 19.86 -15.46
C TYR A 347 6.90 19.60 -15.65
N GLU A 348 6.20 20.38 -16.48
CA GLU A 348 4.76 20.25 -16.67
C GLU A 348 4.36 18.88 -17.21
N THR A 349 5.12 18.34 -18.16
CA THR A 349 4.83 16.99 -18.67
C THR A 349 5.06 15.92 -17.60
N LEU A 350 6.14 16.00 -16.82
CA LEU A 350 6.38 15.09 -15.70
C LEU A 350 5.27 15.19 -14.64
N SER A 351 4.81 16.41 -14.34
CA SER A 351 3.67 16.63 -13.44
C SER A 351 2.38 16.01 -13.96
N ARG A 352 2.10 16.14 -15.26
CA ARG A 352 0.94 15.51 -15.93
C ARG A 352 1.02 13.99 -15.97
N LEU A 353 2.22 13.41 -15.97
CA LEU A 353 2.46 11.97 -15.79
C LEU A 353 2.26 11.50 -14.34
N GLY A 354 1.92 12.40 -13.41
CA GLY A 354 1.58 12.07 -12.03
C GLY A 354 2.72 12.20 -11.02
N PHE A 355 3.89 12.70 -11.43
CA PHE A 355 4.98 13.02 -10.51
C PHE A 355 4.72 14.39 -9.86
N ASN A 356 4.45 14.45 -8.55
CA ASN A 356 3.77 15.53 -7.78
C ASN A 356 2.32 15.28 -7.40
N SER A 357 1.78 14.10 -7.72
CA SER A 357 0.45 13.66 -7.30
C SER A 357 0.52 12.58 -6.22
N SER A 358 -0.63 12.30 -5.61
CA SER A 358 -0.87 11.13 -4.75
C SER A 358 -2.07 10.38 -5.30
N TYR A 359 -2.04 9.05 -5.29
CA TYR A 359 -3.17 8.24 -5.77
C TYR A 359 -4.01 7.71 -4.62
N ASP A 360 -5.33 7.87 -4.73
CA ASP A 360 -6.28 7.18 -3.86
C ASP A 360 -6.62 5.81 -4.46
N ILE A 361 -5.91 4.78 -4.00
CA ILE A 361 -6.10 3.40 -4.46
C ILE A 361 -7.03 2.59 -3.55
N GLY A 362 -7.65 3.22 -2.54
CA GLY A 362 -8.42 2.53 -1.51
C GLY A 362 -7.59 2.03 -0.33
N LEU A 363 -6.33 2.47 -0.17
CA LEU A 363 -5.54 2.28 1.05
C LEU A 363 -5.51 3.55 1.91
N PRO A 364 -5.25 3.45 3.23
CA PRO A 364 -5.17 4.61 4.12
C PRO A 364 -4.02 5.56 3.76
N SER A 365 -2.90 4.99 3.28
CA SER A 365 -1.71 5.76 2.93
C SER A 365 -1.78 6.30 1.51
N ARG A 366 -1.36 7.57 1.35
CA ARG A 366 -1.35 8.30 0.08
C ARG A 366 -0.02 9.04 -0.08
N ALA A 367 1.07 8.28 -0.21
CA ALA A 367 2.37 8.87 -0.47
C ALA A 367 2.30 9.74 -1.74
N ARG A 368 2.92 10.91 -1.68
CA ARG A 368 2.95 11.88 -2.78
C ARG A 368 4.33 11.82 -3.42
N SER A 369 4.40 11.54 -4.72
CA SER A 369 5.65 11.73 -5.48
C SER A 369 6.04 13.21 -5.48
N GLN A 370 7.34 13.53 -5.57
CA GLN A 370 7.80 14.90 -5.46
C GLN A 370 8.88 15.22 -6.49
N ILE A 371 8.67 16.33 -7.23
CA ILE A 371 9.68 17.01 -8.06
C ILE A 371 9.61 18.49 -7.68
N ALA A 372 10.76 19.10 -7.37
CA ALA A 372 10.82 20.52 -7.04
C ALA A 372 10.35 21.40 -8.22
N LEU A 373 9.81 22.59 -7.93
CA LEU A 373 9.40 23.53 -8.98
C LEU A 373 10.62 24.04 -9.76
N PRO A 374 10.49 24.32 -11.07
CA PRO A 374 11.60 24.82 -11.88
C PRO A 374 12.27 26.09 -11.35
N SER A 375 11.51 26.96 -10.67
CA SER A 375 12.03 28.18 -10.05
C SER A 375 13.04 27.95 -8.92
N THR A 376 13.08 26.74 -8.33
CA THR A 376 14.04 26.36 -7.28
C THR A 376 15.17 25.48 -7.81
N TRP A 377 15.20 25.19 -9.12
CA TRP A 377 16.22 24.35 -9.70
C TRP A 377 17.56 25.05 -9.73
N SER A 378 18.59 24.31 -9.32
CA SER A 378 19.97 24.73 -9.54
C SER A 378 20.35 24.52 -11.00
N GLY A 379 21.52 25.03 -11.42
CA GLY A 379 22.04 24.80 -12.77
C GLY A 379 22.29 23.32 -13.13
N ARG A 380 22.15 22.37 -12.18
CA ARG A 380 22.25 20.92 -12.40
C ARG A 380 20.92 20.18 -12.31
N SER A 381 19.89 20.75 -11.70
CA SER A 381 18.71 20.00 -11.28
C SER A 381 17.93 19.40 -12.46
N GLN A 382 17.77 20.13 -13.56
CA GLN A 382 17.10 19.58 -14.76
C GLN A 382 17.86 18.37 -15.32
N ALA A 383 19.20 18.43 -15.34
CA ALA A 383 20.03 17.33 -15.81
C ALA A 383 19.93 16.10 -14.89
N THR A 384 19.99 16.27 -13.57
CA THR A 384 19.88 15.18 -12.59
C THR A 384 18.49 14.56 -12.58
N ILE A 385 17.44 15.37 -12.64
CA ILE A 385 16.05 14.93 -12.81
C ILE A 385 15.90 14.11 -14.09
N ALA A 386 16.54 14.51 -15.20
CA ALA A 386 16.42 13.82 -16.48
C ALA A 386 16.84 12.34 -16.42
N PHE A 387 17.78 11.97 -15.55
CA PHE A 387 18.18 10.57 -15.33
C PHE A 387 17.71 9.96 -14.01
N GLY A 388 16.80 10.64 -13.30
CA GLY A 388 16.04 10.07 -12.18
C GLY A 388 16.58 10.37 -10.78
N GLN A 389 17.31 11.48 -10.60
CA GLN A 389 17.79 12.01 -9.31
C GLN A 389 17.15 13.37 -8.99
N GLU A 390 17.25 13.85 -7.74
CA GLU A 390 16.59 15.06 -7.25
C GLU A 390 15.04 14.99 -7.32
N LEU A 391 14.49 13.77 -7.29
CA LEU A 391 13.05 13.53 -7.21
C LEU A 391 12.70 12.27 -6.41
N LEU A 392 11.50 12.27 -5.85
CA LEU A 392 10.97 11.15 -5.08
C LEU A 392 9.78 10.51 -5.79
N SER A 393 9.82 9.20 -5.95
CA SER A 393 8.75 8.41 -6.54
C SER A 393 8.57 7.09 -5.78
N SER A 394 7.44 6.42 -5.98
CA SER A 394 7.22 5.06 -5.49
C SER A 394 7.00 4.10 -6.66
N ALA A 395 7.03 2.79 -6.39
CA ALA A 395 6.73 1.78 -7.40
C ALA A 395 5.34 2.01 -8.03
N LEU A 396 4.35 2.38 -7.23
CA LEU A 396 3.00 2.75 -7.70
C LEU A 396 3.04 3.91 -8.71
N HIS A 397 3.77 4.98 -8.42
CA HIS A 397 3.83 6.14 -9.33
C HIS A 397 4.51 5.80 -10.65
N LEU A 398 5.61 5.05 -10.62
CA LEU A 398 6.32 4.63 -11.84
C LEU A 398 5.45 3.70 -12.70
N ALA A 399 4.80 2.71 -12.09
CA ALA A 399 3.91 1.80 -12.81
C ALA A 399 2.68 2.53 -13.36
N THR A 400 2.11 3.46 -12.60
CA THR A 400 0.96 4.26 -13.04
C THR A 400 1.34 5.20 -14.18
N ALA A 401 2.47 5.90 -14.10
CA ALA A 401 2.96 6.77 -15.16
C ALA A 401 3.20 6.00 -16.47
N ALA A 402 3.57 4.71 -16.38
CA ALA A 402 3.73 3.86 -17.55
C ALA A 402 2.41 3.53 -18.28
N THR A 403 1.24 3.80 -17.69
CA THR A 403 -0.05 3.71 -18.40
C THR A 403 -0.12 4.69 -19.57
N ALA A 404 0.47 5.88 -19.42
CA ALA A 404 0.58 6.86 -20.51
C ALA A 404 1.55 6.40 -21.62
N LEU A 405 2.40 5.40 -21.34
CA LEU A 405 3.23 4.78 -22.36
C LEU A 405 2.49 3.70 -23.15
N CYS A 406 1.23 3.37 -22.82
CA CYS A 406 0.38 2.52 -23.66
C CYS A 406 -0.05 3.24 -24.95
N PRO A 407 -0.60 2.53 -25.96
CA PRO A 407 -1.02 3.15 -27.22
C PRO A 407 -2.00 4.32 -27.09
N SER A 408 -2.81 4.37 -26.03
CA SER A 408 -3.77 5.45 -25.82
C SER A 408 -3.16 6.76 -25.30
N GLY A 409 -1.93 6.74 -24.75
CA GLY A 409 -1.30 7.94 -24.21
C GLY A 409 -1.90 8.46 -22.89
N GLU A 410 -2.82 7.70 -22.29
CA GLU A 410 -3.61 8.11 -21.13
C GLU A 410 -2.94 7.75 -19.81
N LEU A 411 -2.90 8.71 -18.87
CA LEU A 411 -2.63 8.42 -17.46
C LEU A 411 -3.92 7.94 -16.80
N LEU A 412 -3.90 6.75 -16.21
CA LEU A 412 -5.07 6.12 -15.59
C LEU A 412 -5.02 6.18 -14.07
N GLN A 413 -6.19 6.21 -13.42
CA GLN A 413 -6.31 6.14 -11.96
C GLN A 413 -6.14 4.69 -11.48
N PRO A 414 -5.08 4.36 -10.73
CA PRO A 414 -4.92 3.03 -10.17
C PRO A 414 -5.93 2.78 -9.06
N ASN A 415 -6.29 1.52 -8.83
CA ASN A 415 -7.32 1.17 -7.85
C ASN A 415 -7.17 -0.27 -7.34
N LEU A 416 -7.56 -0.51 -6.07
CA LEU A 416 -7.65 -1.84 -5.47
C LEU A 416 -9.09 -2.35 -5.29
N ILE A 417 -10.09 -1.47 -5.21
CA ILE A 417 -11.47 -1.88 -4.92
C ILE A 417 -12.21 -2.13 -6.23
N LEU A 418 -12.40 -3.38 -6.63
CA LEU A 418 -13.13 -3.71 -7.86
C LEU A 418 -14.64 -3.51 -7.67
N ARG A 419 -15.19 -4.03 -6.58
CA ARG A 419 -16.65 -4.03 -6.35
C ARG A 419 -16.98 -4.09 -4.86
N ARG A 420 -18.11 -3.49 -4.46
CA ARG A 420 -18.77 -3.78 -3.18
C ARG A 420 -20.15 -4.36 -3.44
N THR A 421 -20.51 -5.42 -2.72
CA THR A 421 -21.79 -6.13 -2.87
C THR A 421 -22.47 -6.31 -1.52
N SER A 422 -23.80 -6.34 -1.54
CA SER A 422 -24.59 -6.77 -0.39
C SER A 422 -24.45 -8.28 -0.21
N PRO A 423 -24.10 -8.77 1.00
CA PRO A 423 -24.03 -10.22 1.26
C PRO A 423 -25.41 -10.87 1.42
N VAL A 424 -26.49 -10.08 1.49
CA VAL A 424 -27.87 -10.58 1.70
C VAL A 424 -28.51 -10.99 0.38
N ASP A 425 -28.40 -10.15 -0.64
CA ASP A 425 -29.09 -10.31 -1.93
C ASP A 425 -28.13 -10.30 -3.14
N GLY A 426 -26.83 -10.09 -2.91
CA GLY A 426 -25.82 -10.03 -3.96
C GLY A 426 -25.85 -8.74 -4.79
N SER A 427 -26.66 -7.74 -4.41
CA SER A 427 -26.77 -6.48 -5.16
C SER A 427 -25.44 -5.74 -5.20
N ILE A 428 -25.12 -5.14 -6.34
CA ILE A 428 -23.90 -4.36 -6.54
C ILE A 428 -24.12 -2.95 -6.00
N LEU A 429 -23.36 -2.59 -4.95
CA LEU A 429 -23.44 -1.30 -4.26
C LEU A 429 -22.39 -0.30 -4.77
N TYR A 430 -21.30 -0.82 -5.33
CA TYR A 430 -20.25 -0.05 -5.98
C TYR A 430 -19.53 -0.95 -6.98
N GLU A 431 -19.21 -0.42 -8.15
CA GLU A 431 -18.39 -1.10 -9.15
C GLU A 431 -17.40 -0.12 -9.77
N ARG A 432 -16.15 -0.54 -9.83
CA ARG A 432 -15.05 0.27 -10.36
C ARG A 432 -15.28 0.55 -11.85
N GLN A 433 -15.33 1.84 -12.18
CA GLN A 433 -15.29 2.33 -13.56
C GLN A 433 -13.88 2.76 -13.94
N ARG A 434 -13.50 2.56 -15.21
CA ARG A 434 -12.24 3.07 -15.75
C ARG A 434 -12.21 4.59 -15.65
N VAL A 435 -11.16 5.15 -15.06
CA VAL A 435 -10.97 6.61 -14.93
C VAL A 435 -9.67 7.03 -15.60
N VAL A 436 -9.81 7.89 -16.60
CA VAL A 436 -8.70 8.59 -17.26
C VAL A 436 -8.46 9.88 -16.49
N LEU A 437 -7.24 10.05 -15.97
CA LEU A 437 -6.84 11.27 -15.27
C LEU A 437 -6.41 12.37 -16.24
N ASP A 438 -5.66 11.99 -17.28
CA ASP A 438 -5.17 12.89 -18.32
C ASP A 438 -4.82 12.09 -19.58
N THR A 439 -4.77 12.74 -20.75
CA THR A 439 -4.16 12.22 -21.98
C THR A 439 -2.86 12.99 -22.22
N VAL A 440 -1.75 12.38 -21.83
CA VAL A 440 -0.47 13.09 -21.68
C VAL A 440 0.37 13.00 -22.94
N LEU A 441 0.43 11.82 -23.57
CA LEU A 441 1.33 11.53 -24.69
C LEU A 441 0.55 11.24 -25.97
N ASP A 442 1.15 11.61 -27.09
CA ASP A 442 0.66 11.16 -28.40
C ASP A 442 1.12 9.72 -28.65
N SER A 443 0.34 8.97 -29.43
CA SER A 443 0.59 7.55 -29.71
C SER A 443 1.97 7.29 -30.32
N GLU A 444 2.48 8.24 -31.13
CA GLU A 444 3.81 8.21 -31.76
C GLU A 444 4.94 8.26 -30.73
N ILE A 445 4.86 9.19 -29.76
CA ILE A 445 5.83 9.33 -28.67
C ILE A 445 5.82 8.07 -27.81
N ALA A 446 4.63 7.62 -27.42
CA ALA A 446 4.47 6.42 -26.63
C ALA A 446 5.06 5.19 -27.36
N ASN A 447 4.82 5.07 -28.68
CA ASN A 447 5.38 3.99 -29.50
C ASN A 447 6.91 4.04 -29.62
N LEU A 448 7.50 5.23 -29.76
CA LEU A 448 8.94 5.40 -29.80
C LEU A 448 9.58 4.93 -28.48
N ILE A 449 8.99 5.28 -27.35
CA ILE A 449 9.46 4.84 -26.02
C ILE A 449 9.34 3.33 -25.87
N ARG A 450 8.17 2.75 -26.17
CA ARG A 450 7.95 1.30 -26.13
C ARG A 450 8.93 0.54 -27.04
N SER A 451 9.22 1.07 -28.23
CA SER A 451 10.23 0.51 -29.14
C SER A 451 11.62 0.51 -28.53
N GLY A 452 11.99 1.59 -27.83
CA GLY A 452 13.26 1.65 -27.09
C GLY A 452 13.32 0.66 -25.93
N MET A 453 12.20 0.47 -25.21
CA MET A 453 12.09 -0.54 -24.15
C MET A 453 12.21 -1.96 -24.69
N PHE A 454 11.61 -2.24 -25.85
CA PHE A 454 11.76 -3.54 -26.53
C PHE A 454 13.23 -3.78 -26.92
N LYS A 455 13.87 -2.80 -27.56
CA LYS A 455 15.31 -2.84 -27.89
C LYS A 455 16.21 -3.01 -26.66
N ALA A 456 15.74 -2.64 -25.46
CA ALA A 456 16.49 -2.88 -24.22
C ALA A 456 16.48 -4.36 -23.80
N SER A 457 15.44 -5.12 -24.19
CA SER A 457 15.32 -6.56 -23.93
C SER A 457 16.02 -7.42 -24.99
N GLU A 458 16.31 -6.86 -26.16
CA GLU A 458 17.03 -7.53 -27.24
C GLU A 458 18.54 -7.61 -26.98
N GLU A 459 19.22 -8.47 -27.74
CA GLU A 459 20.66 -8.67 -27.62
C GLU A 459 21.44 -7.34 -27.71
N GLY A 460 22.35 -7.14 -26.77
CA GLY A 460 23.08 -5.89 -26.61
C GLY A 460 22.34 -4.81 -25.81
N GLY A 461 21.07 -4.98 -25.43
CA GLY A 461 20.37 -4.06 -24.52
C GLY A 461 20.74 -4.27 -23.04
N THR A 462 20.37 -3.32 -22.16
CA THR A 462 20.64 -3.42 -20.71
C THR A 462 19.68 -4.33 -19.94
N GLY A 463 18.67 -4.88 -20.61
CA GLY A 463 17.58 -5.65 -20.01
C GLY A 463 17.39 -7.04 -20.60
N VAL A 464 18.41 -7.61 -21.23
CA VAL A 464 18.36 -8.91 -21.94
C VAL A 464 17.80 -10.03 -21.06
N HIS A 465 18.12 -10.04 -19.76
CA HIS A 465 17.63 -11.07 -18.84
C HIS A 465 16.13 -11.00 -18.55
N ALA A 466 15.41 -9.96 -19.00
CA ALA A 466 13.95 -9.90 -18.94
C ALA A 466 13.27 -10.65 -20.09
N ARG A 467 14.02 -11.10 -21.10
CA ARG A 467 13.47 -11.72 -22.32
C ARG A 467 12.79 -13.06 -22.01
N VAL A 468 11.62 -13.28 -22.62
CA VAL A 468 10.89 -14.55 -22.58
C VAL A 468 10.59 -15.00 -24.00
N SER A 469 10.84 -16.27 -24.30
CA SER A 469 10.60 -16.81 -25.65
C SER A 469 9.13 -16.70 -26.04
N GLY A 470 8.85 -16.21 -27.24
CA GLY A 470 7.50 -16.05 -27.78
C GLY A 470 6.68 -14.88 -27.21
N ILE A 471 7.24 -14.08 -26.29
CA ILE A 471 6.60 -12.90 -25.72
C ILE A 471 7.51 -11.69 -25.89
N ASP A 472 7.03 -10.67 -26.60
CA ASP A 472 7.77 -9.42 -26.75
C ASP A 472 7.62 -8.58 -25.48
N ILE A 473 8.73 -8.36 -24.78
CA ILE A 473 8.80 -7.63 -23.51
C ILE A 473 9.56 -6.34 -23.73
N GLY A 474 9.03 -5.21 -23.27
CA GLY A 474 9.80 -3.98 -23.16
C GLY A 474 10.18 -3.77 -21.71
N VAL A 475 11.44 -3.43 -21.45
CA VAL A 475 11.95 -3.23 -20.09
C VAL A 475 12.84 -2.00 -19.99
N LYS A 476 12.86 -1.37 -18.81
CA LYS A 476 13.90 -0.43 -18.41
C LYS A 476 14.42 -0.81 -17.04
N THR A 477 15.70 -1.15 -16.98
CA THR A 477 16.41 -1.43 -15.73
C THR A 477 16.97 -0.15 -15.11
N GLY A 478 17.10 -0.17 -13.80
CA GLY A 478 17.69 0.90 -13.00
C GLY A 478 18.53 0.36 -11.85
N THR A 479 19.60 1.10 -11.55
CA THR A 479 20.37 0.97 -10.32
C THR A 479 20.56 2.39 -9.81
N ALA A 480 19.81 2.77 -8.78
CA ALA A 480 19.84 4.10 -8.20
C ALA A 480 20.55 4.06 -6.85
N GLN A 481 21.44 5.02 -6.57
CA GLN A 481 22.05 5.12 -5.26
C GLN A 481 20.99 5.50 -4.22
N ILE A 482 21.06 4.88 -3.04
CA ILE A 482 20.17 5.22 -1.94
C ILE A 482 20.86 6.27 -1.08
N LEU A 483 20.19 7.39 -0.84
CA LEU A 483 20.67 8.44 0.06
C LEU A 483 20.65 7.91 1.50
N ASN A 484 21.77 8.00 2.21
CA ASN A 484 21.77 7.76 3.66
C ASN A 484 21.24 9.03 4.36
N PRO A 485 20.09 8.96 5.07
CA PRO A 485 19.48 10.12 5.71
C PRO A 485 20.27 10.63 6.93
N GLN A 486 21.14 9.80 7.54
CA GLN A 486 21.96 10.18 8.68
C GLN A 486 23.18 11.02 8.27
N THR A 487 23.83 10.64 7.15
CA THR A 487 25.01 11.33 6.63
C THR A 487 24.66 12.37 5.57
N ASN A 488 23.43 12.33 5.05
CA ASN A 488 22.96 13.13 3.91
C ASN A 488 23.87 12.98 2.67
N SER A 489 24.37 11.76 2.44
CA SER A 489 25.28 11.42 1.35
C SER A 489 24.90 10.09 0.70
N TYR A 490 25.31 9.89 -0.55
CA TYR A 490 25.28 8.58 -1.18
C TYR A 490 26.46 7.75 -0.69
N GLU A 491 26.19 6.51 -0.31
CA GLU A 491 27.22 5.54 0.08
C GLU A 491 27.53 4.61 -1.10
N ASP A 492 28.80 4.26 -1.24
CA ASP A 492 29.22 3.31 -2.28
C ASP A 492 28.65 1.93 -2.00
N GLY A 493 27.98 1.34 -3.00
CA GLY A 493 27.39 0.01 -2.92
C GLY A 493 25.94 -0.04 -2.44
N THR A 494 25.42 1.01 -1.79
CA THR A 494 24.03 1.06 -1.32
C THR A 494 23.10 1.53 -2.43
N VAL A 495 22.39 0.59 -3.06
CA VAL A 495 21.58 0.88 -4.25
C VAL A 495 20.19 0.25 -4.23
N LEU A 496 19.25 0.86 -4.95
CA LEU A 496 18.00 0.26 -5.37
C LEU A 496 18.20 -0.36 -6.76
N ALA A 497 18.13 -1.70 -6.83
CA ALA A 497 18.16 -2.45 -8.07
C ALA A 497 16.72 -2.69 -8.55
N SER A 498 16.33 -2.12 -9.70
CA SER A 498 14.94 -2.14 -10.16
C SER A 498 14.78 -2.35 -11.66
N ALA A 499 13.56 -2.71 -12.06
CA ALA A 499 13.14 -2.76 -13.44
C ALA A 499 11.63 -2.46 -13.57
N LEU A 500 11.28 -1.75 -14.65
CA LEU A 500 9.90 -1.56 -15.11
C LEU A 500 9.74 -2.25 -16.46
N ALA A 501 8.70 -3.06 -16.61
CA ALA A 501 8.38 -3.76 -17.85
C ALA A 501 6.93 -3.57 -18.29
N MET A 502 6.71 -3.68 -19.60
CA MET A 502 5.39 -3.69 -20.23
C MET A 502 5.29 -4.91 -21.13
N VAL A 503 4.22 -5.69 -20.96
CA VAL A 503 4.11 -7.03 -21.56
C VAL A 503 2.69 -7.34 -22.03
N PRO A 504 2.50 -7.81 -23.27
CA PRO A 504 3.44 -7.70 -24.41
C PRO A 504 3.68 -6.23 -24.77
N ILE A 505 4.85 -5.86 -25.28
CA ILE A 505 5.22 -4.44 -25.45
C ILE A 505 4.38 -3.70 -26.50
N GLU A 506 3.90 -4.39 -27.54
CA GLU A 506 3.16 -3.76 -28.63
C GLU A 506 1.75 -3.30 -28.18
N ASN A 507 1.05 -4.18 -27.49
CA ASN A 507 -0.23 -3.91 -26.83
C ASN A 507 -0.16 -4.43 -25.37
N PRO A 508 0.38 -3.61 -24.45
CA PRO A 508 0.58 -4.00 -23.06
C PRO A 508 -0.71 -4.49 -22.42
N LYS A 509 -0.64 -5.68 -21.81
CA LYS A 509 -1.66 -6.20 -20.88
C LYS A 509 -1.25 -5.95 -19.44
N TYR A 510 0.04 -6.08 -19.15
CA TYR A 510 0.60 -5.92 -17.82
C TYR A 510 1.69 -4.86 -17.82
N ILE A 511 1.67 -4.02 -16.80
CA ILE A 511 2.79 -3.15 -16.41
C ILE A 511 3.34 -3.71 -15.11
N ILE A 512 4.62 -4.05 -15.09
CA ILE A 512 5.27 -4.75 -13.98
C ILE A 512 6.42 -3.89 -13.49
N TYR A 513 6.49 -3.61 -12.19
CA TYR A 513 7.67 -3.03 -11.56
C TYR A 513 8.15 -3.95 -10.45
N ILE A 514 9.46 -4.22 -10.41
CA ILE A 514 10.13 -4.96 -9.35
C ILE A 514 11.36 -4.17 -8.90
N GLY A 515 11.59 -4.07 -7.59
CA GLY A 515 12.76 -3.43 -7.01
C GLY A 515 13.24 -4.12 -5.74
N ALA A 516 14.56 -4.18 -5.57
CA ALA A 516 15.26 -4.68 -4.38
C ALA A 516 16.17 -3.59 -3.82
N GLY A 517 15.92 -3.21 -2.57
CA GLY A 517 16.69 -2.19 -1.85
C GLY A 517 17.89 -2.81 -1.16
N ASN A 518 19.07 -2.26 -1.45
CA ASN A 518 20.36 -2.67 -0.89
C ASN A 518 20.60 -4.19 -0.93
N PRO A 519 20.59 -4.81 -2.12
CA PRO A 519 20.90 -6.23 -2.27
C PRO A 519 22.36 -6.51 -1.86
N LYS A 520 22.56 -7.61 -1.14
CA LYS A 520 23.85 -8.06 -0.58
C LYS A 520 24.41 -9.30 -1.28
N GLY A 521 23.80 -9.70 -2.40
CA GLY A 521 24.23 -10.84 -3.22
C GLY A 521 25.46 -10.53 -4.08
N ASN A 522 25.76 -11.44 -5.02
CA ASN A 522 26.90 -11.32 -5.93
C ASN A 522 26.81 -10.16 -6.95
N THR A 523 25.65 -9.49 -7.01
CA THR A 523 25.38 -8.39 -7.92
C THR A 523 24.46 -7.38 -7.24
N ILE A 524 24.57 -6.13 -7.68
CA ILE A 524 23.74 -5.00 -7.22
C ILE A 524 22.97 -4.35 -8.39
N TRP A 525 23.04 -4.97 -9.58
CA TRP A 525 22.49 -4.41 -10.81
C TRP A 525 21.05 -4.83 -11.04
N GLY A 526 20.15 -3.87 -11.33
CA GLY A 526 18.75 -4.16 -11.65
C GLY A 526 18.57 -5.10 -12.84
N SER A 527 19.52 -5.10 -13.79
CA SER A 527 19.60 -6.03 -14.92
C SER A 527 19.82 -7.49 -14.54
N ASN A 528 20.32 -7.76 -13.34
CA ASN A 528 20.65 -9.11 -12.88
C ASN A 528 19.78 -9.55 -11.70
N ILE A 529 18.94 -8.67 -11.17
CA ILE A 529 18.03 -8.95 -10.04
C ILE A 529 16.58 -8.82 -10.49
N ALA A 530 16.15 -7.61 -10.83
CA ALA A 530 14.76 -7.32 -11.16
C ALA A 530 14.37 -7.81 -12.56
N ALA A 531 15.26 -7.71 -13.55
CA ALA A 531 14.96 -8.18 -14.91
C ALA A 531 14.72 -9.70 -15.01
N PRO A 532 15.56 -10.59 -14.44
CA PRO A 532 15.27 -12.03 -14.39
C PRO A 532 13.97 -12.36 -13.65
N ALA A 533 13.70 -11.69 -12.53
CA ALA A 533 12.45 -11.86 -11.78
C ALA A 533 11.21 -11.52 -12.64
N ILE A 534 11.29 -10.47 -13.46
CA ILE A 534 10.23 -10.14 -14.43
C ILE A 534 10.08 -11.26 -15.47
N ALA A 535 11.18 -11.81 -16.01
CA ALA A 535 11.11 -12.89 -16.99
C ALA A 535 10.39 -14.13 -16.42
N ASN A 536 10.76 -14.54 -15.20
CA ASN A 536 10.17 -15.68 -14.50
C ASN A 536 8.69 -15.45 -14.18
N LEU A 537 8.32 -14.24 -13.75
CA LEU A 537 6.92 -13.86 -13.57
C LEU A 537 6.13 -13.98 -14.88
N VAL A 538 6.65 -13.42 -15.97
CA VAL A 538 6.00 -13.49 -17.29
C VAL A 538 5.87 -14.93 -17.77
N GLN A 539 6.89 -15.78 -17.60
CA GLN A 539 6.79 -17.21 -17.90
C GLN A 539 5.69 -17.89 -17.10
N THR A 540 5.53 -17.53 -15.82
CA THR A 540 4.44 -18.04 -14.97
C THR A 540 3.07 -17.54 -15.46
N LEU A 541 2.96 -16.28 -15.89
CA LEU A 541 1.72 -15.77 -16.48
C LEU A 541 1.37 -16.47 -17.81
N VAL A 542 2.37 -16.87 -18.59
CA VAL A 542 2.17 -17.71 -19.79
C VAL A 542 1.68 -19.09 -19.40
N SER A 543 2.30 -19.76 -18.42
CA SER A 543 1.88 -21.10 -18.00
C SER A 543 0.49 -21.12 -17.36
N GLN A 544 0.07 -20.03 -16.72
CA GLN A 544 -1.29 -19.81 -16.22
C GLN A 544 -2.31 -19.46 -17.31
N GLY A 545 -1.90 -19.32 -18.58
CA GLY A 545 -2.78 -18.92 -19.69
C GLY A 545 -3.21 -17.45 -19.65
N LYS A 546 -2.61 -16.62 -18.79
CA LYS A 546 -2.89 -15.18 -18.70
C LYS A 546 -2.18 -14.38 -19.80
N LEU A 547 -1.10 -14.93 -20.36
CA LEU A 547 -0.41 -14.44 -21.56
C LEU A 547 -0.34 -15.53 -22.64
N THR A 548 -0.52 -15.13 -23.90
CA THR A 548 -0.46 -16.04 -25.05
C THR A 548 0.79 -15.72 -25.88
N PRO A 549 1.70 -16.69 -26.11
CA PRO A 549 2.84 -16.51 -26.99
C PRO A 549 2.44 -16.27 -28.45
N LYS A 550 3.26 -15.51 -29.19
CA LYS A 550 3.04 -15.26 -30.63
C LYS A 550 3.07 -16.54 -31.47
N ASP A 551 3.84 -17.56 -31.03
CA ASP A 551 4.09 -18.78 -31.81
C ASP A 551 3.20 -19.98 -31.42
N THR A 552 2.16 -19.80 -30.61
CA THR A 552 1.15 -20.85 -30.34
C THR A 552 0.11 -20.97 -31.46
N ALA A 553 0.56 -21.07 -32.71
CA ALA A 553 -0.18 -21.85 -33.70
C ALA A 553 0.08 -23.33 -33.36
N ILE A 554 -0.86 -23.93 -32.62
CA ILE A 554 -0.85 -25.36 -32.28
C ILE A 554 -0.62 -26.15 -33.58
N ARG A 555 0.51 -26.86 -33.67
CA ARG A 555 0.69 -27.95 -34.63
C ARG A 555 0.14 -29.24 -34.03
#